data_AF-M6KMH2-F1
#
_entry.id   AF-M6KMH2-F1
#
_cell.length_a   1.000
_cell.length_b   1.000
_cell.length_c   1.000
_cell.angle_alpha   90.00
_cell.angle_beta   90.00
_cell.angle_gamma   90.00
#
_symmetry.space_group_name_H-M   'P 1'
#
loop_
_entity.id
_entity.type
_entity.pdbx_description
1 polymer ?
#
loop_
_entity_poly.entity_id
_entity_poly.type
_entity_poly.pdbx_seq_one_letter_code
_entity_poly.pdbx_strand_id
1 'polypeptide(L)' 'MLYGILGISAEIRAGESVYQWGVRVLGKGAVKNVLEPGLGGIYAGNLKDMSAELALGSWISSKGSLLKNIREIKK' A
#
# COMPACT_ATOMS: atom_id res chain seq x y z
N MET A 1 -4.08 -13.60 10.42
CA MET A 1 -2.61 -13.52 10.59
C MET A 1 -2.07 -12.35 9.76
N LEU A 2 -1.65 -11.26 10.43
CA LEU A 2 -1.11 -10.03 9.85
C LEU A 2 0.43 -10.09 9.77
N TYR A 3 1.01 -11.11 9.10
CA TYR A 3 2.48 -11.25 9.06
C TYR A 3 3.19 -10.29 8.09
N GLY A 4 2.46 -9.64 7.17
CA GLY A 4 3.07 -8.76 6.16
C GLY A 4 3.68 -7.46 6.70
N ILE A 5 3.24 -7.01 7.88
CA ILE A 5 3.59 -5.70 8.44
C ILE A 5 5.05 -5.65 8.96
N LEU A 6 5.62 -6.79 9.37
CA LEU A 6 6.88 -6.82 10.11
C LEU A 6 8.14 -7.03 9.25
N GLY A 7 8.02 -7.51 8.01
CA GLY A 7 9.20 -7.84 7.18
C GLY A 7 9.08 -7.60 5.68
N ILE A 8 7.91 -7.20 5.16
CA ILE A 8 7.74 -6.97 3.73
C ILE A 8 8.13 -5.53 3.41
N SER A 9 9.02 -5.36 2.44
CA SER A 9 9.36 -4.03 1.91
C SER A 9 8.10 -3.36 1.39
N ALA A 10 7.76 -2.22 1.96
CA ALA A 10 6.63 -1.41 1.53
C ALA A 10 6.93 -0.66 0.23
N GLU A 11 8.15 -0.75 -0.29
CA GLU A 11 8.57 -0.10 -1.53
C GLU A 11 7.59 -0.43 -2.66
N ILE A 12 7.17 0.62 -3.36
CA ILE A 12 6.36 0.50 -4.55
C ILE A 12 7.27 0.06 -5.68
N ARG A 13 6.90 -1.03 -6.36
CA ARG A 13 7.65 -1.50 -7.52
C ARG A 13 7.18 -0.76 -8.77
N ALA A 14 8.09 -0.48 -9.69
CA ALA A 14 7.76 0.20 -10.94
C ALA A 14 6.67 -0.57 -11.71
N GLY A 15 5.60 0.13 -12.09
CA GLY A 15 4.44 -0.45 -12.79
C GLY A 15 3.54 -1.34 -11.94
N GLU A 16 3.74 -1.41 -10.62
CA GLU A 16 2.87 -2.15 -9.71
C GLU A 16 1.54 -1.41 -9.50
N SER A 17 0.42 -2.13 -9.51
CA SER A 17 -0.88 -1.53 -9.19
C SER A 17 -1.13 -1.45 -7.69
N VAL A 18 -2.01 -0.54 -7.26
CA VAL A 18 -2.38 -0.35 -5.86
C VAL A 18 -2.88 -1.66 -5.23
N TYR A 19 -3.64 -2.45 -5.99
CA TYR A 19 -4.09 -3.77 -5.55
C TYR A 19 -2.93 -4.75 -5.39
N GLN A 20 -1.99 -4.82 -6.34
CA GLN A 20 -0.84 -5.71 -6.27
C GLN A 20 0.07 -5.37 -5.08
N TRP A 21 0.38 -4.07 -4.91
CA TRP A 21 1.11 -3.55 -3.78
C TRP A 21 0.41 -3.90 -2.46
N GLY A 22 -0.89 -3.62 -2.36
CA GLY A 22 -1.68 -3.87 -1.16
C GLY A 22 -1.75 -5.35 -0.79
N VAL A 23 -1.91 -6.25 -1.76
CA VAL A 23 -1.95 -7.69 -1.50
C VAL A 23 -0.60 -8.18 -1.00
N ARG A 24 0.50 -7.66 -1.57
CA ARG A 24 1.85 -8.02 -1.17
C ARG A 24 2.20 -7.52 0.22
N VAL A 25 1.91 -6.26 0.52
CA VAL A 25 2.37 -5.60 1.75
C VAL A 25 1.40 -5.83 2.92
N LEU A 26 0.09 -5.73 2.67
CA LEU A 26 -0.94 -5.79 3.71
C LEU A 26 -1.66 -7.14 3.74
N GLY A 27 -1.63 -7.89 2.63
CA GLY A 27 -2.38 -9.13 2.46
C GLY A 27 -3.78 -8.89 1.90
N LYS A 28 -4.32 -9.90 1.21
CA LYS A 28 -5.61 -9.84 0.50
C LYS A 28 -6.79 -9.43 1.38
N GLY A 29 -6.81 -9.86 2.65
CA GLY A 29 -7.86 -9.50 3.60
C GLY A 29 -7.86 -8.01 3.98
N ALA A 30 -6.68 -7.42 4.13
CA ALA A 30 -6.54 -6.00 4.44
C ALA A 30 -6.86 -5.12 3.21
N VAL A 31 -6.51 -5.58 2.01
CA VAL A 31 -6.92 -4.89 0.78
C VAL A 31 -8.44 -4.79 0.69
N LYS A 32 -9.14 -5.90 0.88
CA LYS A 32 -10.61 -5.93 0.76
C LYS A 32 -11.33 -5.11 1.82
N ASN A 33 -10.82 -5.12 3.05
CA ASN A 33 -11.52 -4.50 4.19
C ASN A 33 -11.07 -3.07 4.51
N VAL A 34 -9.91 -2.63 4.01
CA VAL A 34 -9.32 -1.31 4.31
C VAL A 34 -9.02 -0.53 3.04
N LEU A 35 -8.29 -1.15 2.11
CA LEU A 35 -7.78 -0.44 0.93
C LEU A 35 -8.88 -0.20 -0.12
N GLU A 36 -9.72 -1.21 -0.40
CA GLU A 36 -10.90 -1.12 -1.28
C GLU A 36 -11.90 -0.07 -0.81
N PRO A 37 -12.37 -0.05 0.45
CA PRO A 37 -13.27 1.02 0.90
C PRO A 37 -12.57 2.37 1.05
N GLY A 38 -11.31 2.42 1.50
CA GLY A 38 -10.59 3.66 1.75
C GLY A 38 -10.15 4.38 0.47
N LEU A 39 -9.59 3.66 -0.50
CA LEU A 39 -9.15 4.21 -1.78
C LEU A 39 -10.25 4.12 -2.85
N GLY A 40 -11.08 3.09 -2.85
CA GLY A 40 -12.20 2.98 -3.80
C GLY A 40 -13.24 4.08 -3.62
N GLY A 41 -13.42 4.58 -2.38
CA GLY A 41 -14.29 5.73 -2.12
C GLY A 41 -13.71 7.07 -2.58
N ILE A 42 -12.39 7.27 -2.47
CA ILE A 42 -11.72 8.55 -2.82
C ILE A 42 -11.38 8.61 -4.31
N TYR A 43 -10.97 7.48 -4.90
CA TYR A 43 -10.48 7.44 -6.27
C TYR A 43 -11.49 6.89 -7.29
N ALA A 44 -12.67 6.41 -6.84
CA ALA A 44 -13.75 5.87 -7.67
C ALA A 44 -13.30 4.88 -8.78
N GLY A 45 -12.12 4.29 -8.60
CA GLY A 45 -11.38 3.58 -9.64
C GLY A 45 -11.01 2.19 -9.18
N ASN A 46 -10.95 1.25 -10.13
CA ASN A 46 -10.54 -0.11 -9.88
C ASN A 46 -9.06 -0.14 -9.45
N LEU A 47 -8.79 -0.51 -8.19
CA LEU A 47 -7.44 -0.56 -7.61
C LEU A 47 -6.47 -1.45 -8.40
N LYS A 48 -7.01 -2.37 -9.21
CA LYS A 48 -6.23 -3.25 -10.08
C LYS A 48 -5.59 -2.52 -11.26
N ASP A 49 -6.23 -1.44 -11.71
CA ASP A 49 -5.81 -0.65 -12.88
C ASP A 49 -5.07 0.63 -12.45
N MET A 50 -5.10 0.97 -11.16
CA MET A 50 -4.47 2.16 -10.62
C MET A 50 -2.98 1.92 -10.30
N SER A 51 -2.09 2.76 -10.82
CA SER A 51 -0.66 2.74 -10.48
C SER A 51 -0.43 3.06 -9.00
N ALA A 52 0.29 2.19 -8.31
CA ALA A 52 0.68 2.41 -6.92
C ALA A 52 1.66 3.58 -6.79
N GLU A 53 2.52 3.82 -7.78
CA GLU A 53 3.49 4.93 -7.76
C GLU A 53 2.75 6.28 -7.74
N LEU A 54 1.69 6.41 -8.53
CA LEU A 54 0.91 7.64 -8.62
C LEU A 54 -0.01 7.84 -7.41
N ALA A 55 -0.65 6.77 -6.93
CA ALA A 55 -1.63 6.87 -5.85
C ALA A 55 -0.98 6.90 -4.45
N LEU A 56 0.12 6.18 -4.26
CA LEU A 56 0.76 5.96 -2.96
C LEU A 56 2.18 6.53 -2.88
N GLY A 57 2.78 6.98 -3.99
CA GLY A 57 4.17 7.46 -4.01
C GLY A 57 4.44 8.63 -3.08
N SER A 58 3.46 9.52 -2.86
CA SER A 58 3.56 10.61 -1.87
C SER A 58 3.51 10.13 -0.42
N TRP A 59 2.93 8.96 -0.16
CA TRP A 59 2.74 8.41 1.19
C TRP A 59 3.79 7.35 1.54
N ILE A 60 4.36 6.71 0.53
CA ILE A 60 5.26 5.56 0.67
C ILE A 60 6.55 5.85 -0.07
N SER A 61 7.50 6.39 0.68
CA SER A 61 8.81 6.81 0.15
C SER A 61 9.95 5.86 0.55
N SER A 62 9.80 5.02 1.58
CA SER A 62 10.93 4.23 2.08
C SER A 62 10.98 2.80 1.56
N LYS A 63 12.19 2.37 1.21
CA LYS A 63 12.62 0.98 0.94
C LYS A 63 12.51 0.02 2.14
N GLY A 64 11.84 0.43 3.22
CA GLY A 64 11.71 -0.30 4.49
C GLY A 64 10.31 -0.85 4.73
N SER A 65 10.07 -1.40 5.93
CA SER A 65 8.71 -1.81 6.31
C SER A 65 7.80 -0.60 6.54
N LEU A 66 6.49 -0.79 6.42
CA LEU A 66 5.49 0.25 6.67
C LEU A 66 5.64 0.93 8.04
N LEU A 67 6.10 0.20 9.06
CA LEU A 67 6.32 0.75 10.40
C LEU A 67 7.45 1.78 10.42
N LYS A 68 8.47 1.60 9.56
CA LYS A 68 9.56 2.56 9.42
C LYS A 68 9.06 3.86 8.78
N ASN A 69 8.14 3.78 7.81
CA ASN A 69 7.49 4.95 7.22
C ASN A 69 6.68 5.75 8.25
N ILE A 70 5.85 5.08 9.05
CA ILE A 70 5.03 5.76 10.08
C ILE A 70 5.91 6.46 11.12
N ARG A 71 7.06 5.88 11.47
CA ARG A 71 8.00 6.49 12.43
C ARG A 71 8.67 7.74 11.88
N GLU A 72 9.01 7.75 10.59
CA GLU A 72 9.64 8.90 9.92
C GLU A 72 8.65 10.04 9.69
N ILE A 73 7.36 9.75 9.46
CA ILE A 73 6.31 10.78 9.30
C ILE A 73 6.02 11.54 10.62
N LYS A 74 6.34 10.94 11.77
CA LYS A 74 6.03 11.50 13.10
C LYS A 74 7.14 12.36 13.71
N LYS A 75 8.25 12.58 12.99
CA LYS A 75 9.41 13.32 13.45
C LYS A 75 9.49 14.67 12.76
#